data_AF-H8X418-F1
#
_entry.id   AF-H8X418-F1
#
_cell.length_a   1.000
_cell.length_b   1.000
_cell.length_c   1.000
_cell.angle_alpha   90.00
_cell.angle_beta   90.00
_cell.angle_gamma   90.00
#
_symmetry.space_group_name_H-M   'P 1'
#
loop_
_entity.id
_entity.type
_entity.pdbx_description
1 polymer ?
#
loop_
_entity_poly.entity_id
_entity_poly.type
_entity_poly.pdbx_seq_one_letter_code
_entity_poly.pdbx_strand_id
1 'polypeptide(L)'
;MPARQLNLPSALVGGNNLVVDPKGKVALSEEAAKKLAPESISYLPTWNRNEKYEPYEFQEHQDNALKADKNLPNLFPKDKKVEVTTISPKLGTEIKGVQLSQLNDAGKDEVALLASQRGVLVFRDQDLIAKGPEYLTKYVSHYGTLHIHPTSGAPQGHPDIHSVLTGDSKEDPFQTRNRLVGFHSDVSYELNPTGVSFLAVTNIPKTGGGDTVFADNIEAYNRLSPKFQEKLQDLYAVHSGVEQANHAAVKGGVVKRHPVENVHPVVRTTPSGQKVLYVNTGFTRRIADLKTEESEYLLKFLLDHVNNGHDFQIRVNWQPGTVVIFDNRIVSHSAILDFDTTDSRLIIRAAARAERPVHDLKDLNKPDENLVYEGPEYIGGR
;
A
#
# COMPACT_ATOMS: atom_id res chain seq x y z
N MET A 1 7.68 -27.64 4.84
CA MET A 1 7.16 -26.25 4.94
C MET A 1 7.75 -25.63 6.20
N PRO A 2 8.32 -24.42 6.21
CA PRO A 2 8.41 -23.73 7.48
C PRO A 2 6.99 -23.38 7.89
N ALA A 3 6.44 -24.11 8.85
CA ALA A 3 5.09 -23.99 9.39
C ALA A 3 4.77 -22.61 10.03
N ARG A 4 5.59 -21.58 9.82
CA ARG A 4 5.57 -20.30 10.54
C ARG A 4 4.67 -19.22 9.93
N GLN A 5 4.09 -19.42 8.74
CA GLN A 5 3.32 -18.38 8.06
C GLN A 5 1.83 -18.68 7.84
N LEU A 6 1.34 -19.88 8.19
CA LEU A 6 -0.04 -20.30 7.90
C LEU A 6 -1.12 -19.77 8.87
N ASN A 7 -0.73 -19.16 9.98
CA ASN A 7 -1.66 -18.62 10.98
C ASN A 7 -1.56 -17.09 11.06
N LEU A 8 -2.14 -16.36 10.10
CA LEU A 8 -2.55 -14.96 10.38
C LEU A 8 -3.99 -14.97 10.89
N PRO A 9 -4.34 -14.14 11.88
CA PRO A 9 -5.70 -14.04 12.40
C PRO A 9 -6.76 -13.74 11.33
N SER A 10 -7.98 -14.25 11.49
CA SER A 10 -9.14 -13.91 10.62
C SER A 10 -9.48 -12.42 10.68
N ALA A 11 -9.24 -11.78 11.82
CA ALA A 11 -9.47 -10.35 12.02
C ALA A 11 -8.67 -9.47 11.04
N LEU A 12 -7.51 -9.90 10.53
CA LEU A 12 -6.73 -9.13 9.55
C LEU A 12 -7.33 -9.12 8.14
N VAL A 13 -8.34 -9.96 7.87
CA VAL A 13 -8.90 -10.15 6.52
C VAL A 13 -10.44 -10.11 6.50
N GLY A 14 -11.05 -9.50 7.51
CA GLY A 14 -12.47 -9.10 7.45
C GLY A 14 -13.50 -10.10 7.94
N GLY A 15 -13.13 -11.02 8.84
CA GLY A 15 -14.09 -11.77 9.66
C GLY A 15 -14.98 -12.80 8.93
N ASN A 16 -15.93 -13.38 9.66
CA ASN A 16 -16.69 -14.59 9.27
C ASN A 16 -18.05 -14.32 8.59
N ASN A 17 -18.46 -13.07 8.41
CA ASN A 17 -19.83 -12.72 8.00
C ASN A 17 -19.96 -12.41 6.50
N LEU A 18 -19.39 -13.27 5.67
CA LEU A 18 -19.51 -13.19 4.22
C LEU A 18 -20.67 -14.06 3.72
N VAL A 19 -21.47 -13.52 2.79
CA VAL A 19 -22.59 -14.21 2.13
C VAL A 19 -22.20 -14.48 0.68
N VAL A 20 -22.51 -15.67 0.17
CA VAL A 20 -22.23 -16.08 -1.21
C VAL A 20 -23.53 -16.11 -1.99
N ASP A 21 -23.59 -15.40 -3.12
CA ASP A 21 -24.74 -15.47 -4.02
C ASP A 21 -24.70 -16.74 -4.91
N PRO A 22 -25.79 -17.09 -5.62
CA PRO A 22 -25.83 -18.27 -6.50
C PRO A 22 -24.81 -18.26 -7.66
N LYS A 23 -24.20 -17.11 -7.97
CA LYS A 23 -23.15 -16.96 -8.99
C LYS A 23 -21.75 -17.09 -8.39
N GLY A 24 -21.64 -17.44 -7.10
CA GLY A 24 -20.38 -17.61 -6.39
C GLY A 24 -19.73 -16.29 -5.98
N LYS A 25 -20.44 -15.17 -6.09
CA LYS A 25 -19.95 -13.86 -5.66
C LYS A 25 -20.10 -13.77 -4.15
N VAL A 26 -18.99 -13.55 -3.47
CA VAL A 26 -18.96 -13.32 -2.02
C VAL A 26 -19.16 -11.83 -1.74
N ALA A 27 -19.96 -11.46 -0.75
CA ALA A 27 -20.20 -10.09 -0.29
C ALA A 27 -20.37 -10.06 1.24
N LEU A 28 -20.39 -8.87 1.85
CA LEU A 28 -20.72 -8.73 3.27
C LEU A 28 -22.20 -9.06 3.54
N SER A 29 -22.51 -9.64 4.69
CA SER A 29 -23.90 -9.81 5.14
C SER A 29 -24.58 -8.46 5.33
N GLU A 30 -25.91 -8.42 5.21
CA GLU A 30 -26.68 -7.18 5.46
C GLU A 30 -26.45 -6.63 6.87
N GLU A 31 -26.24 -7.51 7.86
CA GLU A 31 -25.95 -7.12 9.24
C GLU A 31 -24.57 -6.45 9.36
N ALA A 32 -23.55 -6.99 8.71
CA ALA A 32 -22.22 -6.38 8.67
C ALA A 32 -22.25 -5.05 7.91
N ALA A 33 -22.97 -4.98 6.78
CA ALA A 33 -23.11 -3.76 5.98
C ALA A 33 -23.76 -2.60 6.76
N LYS A 34 -24.69 -2.88 7.68
CA LYS A 34 -25.33 -1.87 8.54
C LYS A 34 -24.36 -1.17 9.51
N LYS A 35 -23.17 -1.74 9.74
CA LYS A 35 -22.13 -1.13 10.59
C LYS A 35 -21.28 -0.09 9.83
N LEU A 36 -21.45 0.01 8.51
CA LEU A 36 -20.65 0.86 7.63
C LEU A 36 -21.38 2.18 7.31
N ALA A 37 -20.63 3.20 6.92
CA ALA A 37 -21.22 4.47 6.51
C ALA A 37 -22.02 4.30 5.20
N PRO A 38 -23.21 4.90 5.05
CA PRO A 38 -24.07 4.72 3.86
C PRO A 38 -23.37 4.99 2.52
N GLU A 39 -22.50 6.00 2.47
CA GLU A 39 -21.71 6.37 1.29
C GLU A 39 -20.71 5.28 0.85
N SER A 40 -20.37 4.35 1.75
CA SER A 40 -19.42 3.26 1.48
C SER A 40 -20.05 2.00 0.91
N ILE A 41 -21.38 1.92 0.86
CA ILE A 41 -22.10 0.73 0.37
C ILE A 41 -21.73 0.40 -1.08
N SER A 42 -21.49 1.42 -1.90
CA SER A 42 -21.04 1.24 -3.29
C SER A 42 -19.63 0.65 -3.41
N TYR A 43 -18.85 0.64 -2.32
CA TYR A 43 -17.48 0.13 -2.25
C TYR A 43 -17.35 -1.23 -1.55
N LEU A 44 -18.48 -1.88 -1.22
CA LEU A 44 -18.43 -3.16 -0.53
C LEU A 44 -17.64 -4.18 -1.37
N PRO A 45 -16.69 -4.89 -0.75
CA PRO A 45 -15.88 -5.87 -1.46
C PRO A 45 -16.75 -6.98 -2.02
N THR A 46 -16.41 -7.38 -3.23
CA THR A 46 -16.92 -8.56 -3.87
C THR A 46 -15.75 -9.42 -4.29
N TRP A 47 -15.89 -10.74 -4.16
CA TRP A 47 -14.86 -11.69 -4.54
C TRP A 47 -15.39 -12.59 -5.65
N ASN A 48 -14.83 -12.46 -6.84
CA ASN A 48 -15.12 -13.33 -7.97
C ASN A 48 -13.97 -14.32 -8.17
N ARG A 49 -14.21 -15.61 -7.88
CA ARG A 49 -13.20 -16.67 -8.01
C ARG A 49 -12.83 -17.00 -9.45
N ASN A 50 -13.69 -16.65 -10.41
CA ASN A 50 -13.48 -16.88 -11.83
C ASN A 50 -12.69 -15.74 -12.50
N GLU A 51 -12.49 -14.64 -11.79
CA GLU A 51 -11.72 -13.50 -12.29
C GLU A 51 -10.23 -13.85 -12.30
N LYS A 52 -9.62 -13.77 -13.49
CA LYS A 52 -8.21 -14.07 -13.72
C LYS A 52 -7.58 -12.96 -14.57
N TYR A 53 -6.36 -12.59 -14.21
CA TYR A 53 -5.54 -11.59 -14.84
C TYR A 53 -4.15 -12.17 -15.09
N GLU A 54 -3.58 -11.80 -16.24
CA GLU A 54 -2.18 -12.06 -16.52
C GLU A 54 -1.27 -11.24 -15.58
N PRO A 55 -0.02 -11.69 -15.38
CA PRO A 55 1.04 -10.88 -14.83
C PRO A 55 1.12 -9.52 -15.51
N TYR A 56 1.48 -8.48 -14.75
CA TYR A 56 1.68 -7.18 -15.35
C TYR A 56 2.93 -7.16 -16.22
N GLU A 57 2.75 -6.72 -17.46
CA GLU A 57 3.85 -6.37 -18.35
C GLU A 57 4.44 -5.01 -17.97
N PHE A 58 5.69 -4.80 -18.39
CA PHE A 58 6.40 -3.54 -18.23
C PHE A 58 5.62 -2.40 -18.88
N GLN A 59 5.53 -1.28 -18.18
CA GLN A 59 5.02 -0.03 -18.73
C GLN A 59 5.91 1.13 -18.36
N GLU A 60 6.13 2.02 -19.32
CA GLU A 60 6.74 3.32 -19.03
C GLU A 60 5.83 4.13 -18.11
N HIS A 61 6.45 4.84 -17.17
CA HIS A 61 5.75 5.71 -16.25
C HIS A 61 6.22 7.15 -16.44
N GLN A 62 5.28 8.08 -16.47
CA GLN A 62 5.54 9.51 -16.40
C GLN A 62 5.12 10.01 -15.02
N ASP A 63 6.08 10.50 -14.25
CA ASP A 63 5.79 11.01 -12.91
C ASP A 63 5.18 12.42 -12.99
N ASN A 64 3.92 12.53 -12.60
CA ASN A 64 3.19 13.80 -12.58
C ASN A 64 3.76 14.81 -11.59
N ALA A 65 4.47 14.37 -10.54
CA ALA A 65 5.15 15.28 -9.61
C ALA A 65 6.15 16.20 -10.33
N LEU A 66 6.75 15.72 -11.43
CA LEU A 66 7.73 16.49 -12.22
C LEU A 66 7.09 17.61 -13.06
N LYS A 67 5.77 17.57 -13.26
CA LYS A 67 5.00 18.56 -14.04
C LYS A 67 4.40 19.68 -13.16
N ALA A 68 4.30 19.44 -11.86
CA ALA A 68 3.61 20.31 -10.92
C ALA A 68 4.31 21.67 -10.71
N ASP A 69 3.52 22.69 -10.42
CA ASP A 69 4.04 23.98 -9.94
C ASP A 69 4.57 23.82 -8.51
N LYS A 70 5.83 24.18 -8.31
CA LYS A 70 6.53 24.06 -7.02
C LYS A 70 5.95 24.96 -5.91
N ASN A 71 5.18 25.97 -6.27
CA ASN A 71 4.52 26.86 -5.31
C ASN A 71 3.17 26.32 -4.83
N LEU A 72 2.70 25.21 -5.42
CA LEU A 72 1.45 24.54 -5.07
C LEU A 72 0.21 25.49 -5.05
N PRO A 73 0.01 26.37 -6.06
CA PRO A 73 -1.06 27.37 -6.03
C PRO A 73 -2.47 26.81 -6.07
N ASN A 74 -2.69 25.59 -6.59
CA ASN A 74 -4.02 24.96 -6.64
C ASN A 74 -4.36 24.28 -5.30
N LEU A 75 -3.35 23.77 -4.58
CA LEU A 75 -3.50 23.24 -3.22
C LEU A 75 -3.58 24.33 -2.16
N PHE A 76 -2.77 25.38 -2.29
CA PHE A 76 -2.65 26.46 -1.30
C PHE A 76 -2.91 27.84 -1.93
N PRO A 77 -4.13 28.06 -2.47
CA PRO A 77 -4.47 29.32 -3.10
C PRO A 77 -4.56 30.45 -2.06
N LYS A 78 -4.06 31.64 -2.41
CA LYS A 78 -3.93 32.78 -1.48
C LYS A 78 -5.27 33.36 -1.00
N ASP A 79 -6.34 33.11 -1.75
CA ASP A 79 -7.69 33.62 -1.50
C ASP A 79 -8.56 32.68 -0.67
N LYS A 80 -8.08 31.46 -0.35
CA LYS A 80 -8.81 30.51 0.51
C LYS A 80 -8.01 30.20 1.77
N LYS A 81 -8.73 30.03 2.87
CA LYS A 81 -8.14 29.55 4.12
C LYS A 81 -7.90 28.04 4.02
N VAL A 82 -6.63 27.65 3.97
CA VAL A 82 -6.19 26.25 4.07
C VAL A 82 -5.36 26.10 5.34
N GLU A 83 -5.70 25.12 6.16
CA GLU A 83 -4.94 24.79 7.37
C GLU A 83 -3.98 23.65 7.05
N VAL A 84 -2.69 23.89 7.25
CA VAL A 84 -1.62 22.94 6.95
C VAL A 84 -0.82 22.69 8.21
N THR A 85 -0.77 21.43 8.65
CA THR A 85 -0.06 21.01 9.85
C THR A 85 1.02 19.99 9.49
N THR A 86 2.27 20.33 9.78
CA THR A 86 3.40 19.40 9.68
C THR A 86 3.27 18.33 10.77
N ILE A 87 3.18 17.04 10.40
CA ILE A 87 3.05 15.93 11.37
C ILE A 87 4.40 15.63 12.02
N SER A 88 5.45 15.53 11.20
CA SER A 88 6.84 15.45 11.64
C SER A 88 7.74 16.28 10.73
N PRO A 89 8.98 16.63 11.13
CA PRO A 89 9.83 17.52 10.34
C PRO A 89 10.03 17.07 8.88
N LYS A 90 10.20 15.77 8.63
CA LYS A 90 10.49 15.22 7.29
C LYS A 90 9.34 14.44 6.66
N LEU A 91 8.46 13.86 7.47
CA LEU A 91 7.37 12.98 7.02
C LEU A 91 6.01 13.50 7.47
N GLY A 92 5.03 13.52 6.57
CA GLY A 92 3.64 13.78 6.90
C GLY A 92 3.25 15.25 6.86
N THR A 93 2.11 15.52 6.22
CA THR A 93 1.42 16.81 6.24
C THR A 93 -0.08 16.58 6.35
N GLU A 94 -0.73 17.15 7.37
CA GLU A 94 -2.20 17.19 7.47
C GLU A 94 -2.74 18.47 6.81
N ILE A 95 -3.82 18.34 6.04
CA ILE A 95 -4.42 19.39 5.23
C ILE A 95 -5.94 19.45 5.48
N LYS A 96 -6.44 20.66 5.79
CA LYS A 96 -7.85 20.99 5.96
C LYS A 96 -8.23 22.20 5.10
N GLY A 97 -9.45 22.20 4.55
CA GLY A 97 -9.94 23.29 3.69
C GLY A 97 -9.71 23.10 2.20
N VAL A 98 -9.12 21.97 1.77
CA VAL A 98 -9.00 21.56 0.36
C VAL A 98 -9.85 20.32 0.13
N GLN A 99 -10.75 20.37 -0.84
CA GLN A 99 -11.50 19.18 -1.30
C GLN A 99 -10.78 18.58 -2.51
N LEU A 100 -10.30 17.34 -2.37
CA LEU A 100 -9.62 16.62 -3.46
C LEU A 100 -10.51 16.55 -4.71
N SER A 101 -11.82 16.41 -4.53
CA SER A 101 -12.79 16.31 -5.62
C SER A 101 -12.98 17.61 -6.43
N GLN A 102 -12.48 18.73 -5.93
CA GLN A 102 -12.54 20.04 -6.58
C GLN A 102 -11.23 20.41 -7.28
N LEU A 103 -10.19 19.57 -7.16
CA LEU A 103 -8.91 19.82 -7.83
C LEU A 103 -9.02 19.53 -9.33
N ASN A 104 -8.52 20.48 -10.12
CA ASN A 104 -8.21 20.25 -11.52
C ASN A 104 -6.93 19.39 -11.65
N ASP A 105 -6.53 19.09 -12.89
CA ASP A 105 -5.38 18.22 -13.14
C ASP A 105 -4.06 18.83 -12.65
N ALA A 106 -3.88 20.15 -12.71
CA ALA A 106 -2.72 20.82 -12.13
C ALA A 106 -2.66 20.67 -10.60
N GLY A 107 -3.80 20.77 -9.92
CA GLY A 107 -3.89 20.51 -8.47
C GLY A 107 -3.61 19.05 -8.11
N LYS A 108 -3.97 18.09 -8.96
CA LYS A 108 -3.59 16.68 -8.76
C LYS A 108 -2.09 16.47 -8.96
N ASP A 109 -1.47 17.15 -9.92
CA ASP A 109 0.00 17.12 -10.08
C ASP A 109 0.69 17.69 -8.83
N GLU A 110 0.16 18.78 -8.26
CA GLU A 110 0.63 19.34 -6.99
C GLU A 110 0.47 18.37 -5.80
N VAL A 111 -0.59 17.56 -5.77
CA VAL A 111 -0.74 16.47 -4.79
C VAL A 111 0.38 15.44 -4.96
N ALA A 112 0.68 15.02 -6.19
CA ALA A 112 1.78 14.10 -6.46
C ALA A 112 3.13 14.67 -6.01
N LEU A 113 3.39 15.95 -6.31
CA LEU A 113 4.61 16.64 -5.88
C LEU A 113 4.72 16.70 -4.36
N LEU A 114 3.67 17.16 -3.67
CA LEU A 114 3.69 17.26 -2.22
C LEU A 114 3.82 15.88 -1.56
N ALA A 115 3.19 14.84 -2.12
CA ALA A 115 3.35 13.46 -1.65
C ALA A 115 4.80 12.97 -1.83
N SER A 116 5.45 13.26 -2.96
CA SER A 116 6.86 12.91 -3.19
C SER A 116 7.84 13.63 -2.24
N GLN A 117 7.46 14.80 -1.74
CA GLN A 117 8.27 15.60 -0.81
C GLN A 117 8.03 15.23 0.66
N ARG A 118 6.79 14.85 1.00
CA ARG A 118 6.33 14.66 2.38
C ARG A 118 6.03 13.21 2.74
N GLY A 119 6.07 12.30 1.79
CA GLY A 119 5.73 10.87 1.93
C GLY A 119 4.25 10.61 2.13
N VAL A 120 3.60 11.31 3.07
CA VAL A 120 2.21 11.09 3.49
C VAL A 120 1.47 12.41 3.60
N LEU A 121 0.29 12.49 3.00
CA LEU A 121 -0.65 13.60 3.09
C LEU A 121 -1.93 13.10 3.74
N VAL A 122 -2.43 13.82 4.74
CA VAL A 122 -3.67 13.48 5.46
C VAL A 122 -4.68 14.58 5.18
N PHE A 123 -5.59 14.35 4.25
CA PHE A 123 -6.70 15.26 3.95
C PHE A 123 -7.88 14.93 4.85
N ARG A 124 -8.39 15.92 5.58
CA ARG A 124 -9.56 15.76 6.46
C ARG A 124 -10.83 16.30 5.79
N ASP A 125 -11.98 15.87 6.30
CA ASP A 125 -13.31 16.36 5.88
C ASP A 125 -13.59 16.20 4.36
N GLN A 126 -13.15 15.11 3.76
CA GLN A 126 -13.25 14.87 2.31
C GLN A 126 -14.58 14.24 1.89
N ASP A 127 -15.06 14.64 0.70
CA ASP A 127 -16.26 14.06 0.06
C ASP A 127 -15.93 12.97 -0.98
N LEU A 128 -14.66 12.55 -1.10
CA LEU A 128 -14.16 11.69 -2.18
C LEU A 128 -14.91 10.36 -2.29
N ILE A 129 -15.18 9.69 -1.16
CA ILE A 129 -15.93 8.43 -1.14
C ILE A 129 -17.37 8.63 -1.59
N ALA A 130 -18.02 9.71 -1.16
CA ALA A 130 -19.39 10.01 -1.56
C ALA A 130 -19.57 10.23 -3.07
N LYS A 131 -18.50 10.50 -3.83
CA LYS A 131 -18.54 10.58 -5.31
C LYS A 131 -18.70 9.23 -5.99
N GLY A 132 -18.45 8.13 -5.27
CA GLY A 132 -18.61 6.77 -5.77
C GLY A 132 -17.40 6.19 -6.52
N PRO A 133 -17.38 4.85 -6.75
CA PRO A 133 -16.19 4.12 -7.21
C PRO A 133 -15.67 4.56 -8.58
N GLU A 134 -16.56 4.85 -9.53
CA GLU A 134 -16.19 5.35 -10.87
C GLU A 134 -15.41 6.67 -10.79
N TYR A 135 -15.85 7.58 -9.90
CA TYR A 135 -15.14 8.84 -9.70
C TYR A 135 -13.74 8.60 -9.11
N LEU A 136 -13.62 7.74 -8.10
CA LEU A 136 -12.33 7.41 -7.49
C LEU A 136 -11.37 6.79 -8.51
N THR A 137 -11.86 5.83 -9.29
CA THR A 137 -11.14 5.17 -10.41
C THR A 137 -10.56 6.23 -11.36
N LYS A 138 -11.42 7.14 -11.86
CA LYS A 138 -11.02 8.22 -12.76
C LYS A 138 -10.08 9.24 -12.11
N TYR A 139 -10.25 9.51 -10.82
CA TYR A 139 -9.37 10.43 -10.10
C TYR A 139 -7.95 9.88 -9.98
N VAL A 140 -7.83 8.61 -9.59
CA VAL A 140 -6.53 7.96 -9.36
C VAL A 140 -5.82 7.62 -10.67
N SER A 141 -6.55 7.39 -11.77
CA SER A 141 -5.92 7.14 -13.08
C SER A 141 -5.11 8.33 -13.61
N HIS A 142 -5.33 9.53 -13.06
CA HIS A 142 -4.49 10.71 -13.33
C HIS A 142 -3.01 10.46 -13.01
N TYR A 143 -2.72 9.69 -11.97
CA TYR A 143 -1.37 9.45 -11.46
C TYR A 143 -0.65 8.29 -12.16
N GLY A 144 -1.32 7.57 -13.07
CA GLY A 144 -0.77 6.42 -13.81
C GLY A 144 -1.78 5.29 -14.00
N THR A 145 -1.34 4.19 -14.62
CA THR A 145 -2.20 3.03 -14.86
C THR A 145 -2.60 2.39 -13.54
N LEU A 146 -3.89 2.16 -13.33
CA LEU A 146 -4.43 1.64 -12.07
C LEU A 146 -3.96 0.22 -11.76
N HIS A 147 -3.77 -0.06 -10.47
CA HIS A 147 -3.38 -1.37 -9.97
C HIS A 147 -4.59 -2.19 -9.50
N ILE A 148 -4.71 -3.41 -10.00
CA ILE A 148 -5.68 -4.43 -9.58
C ILE A 148 -5.01 -5.37 -8.59
N HIS A 149 -5.52 -5.42 -7.36
CA HIS A 149 -4.95 -6.26 -6.30
C HIS A 149 -5.16 -7.75 -6.57
N PRO A 150 -4.12 -8.61 -6.46
CA PRO A 150 -4.21 -9.99 -6.91
C PRO A 150 -5.06 -10.88 -6.00
N THR A 151 -5.21 -10.55 -4.72
CA THR A 151 -5.82 -11.48 -3.74
C THR A 151 -7.02 -10.95 -2.96
N SER A 152 -7.42 -9.70 -3.21
CA SER A 152 -8.45 -9.03 -2.40
C SER A 152 -9.73 -8.77 -3.15
N GLY A 153 -10.79 -8.52 -2.38
CA GLY A 153 -12.10 -8.13 -2.89
C GLY A 153 -12.08 -6.69 -3.42
N ALA A 154 -12.97 -6.45 -4.37
CA ALA A 154 -13.13 -5.17 -5.03
C ALA A 154 -14.63 -4.81 -5.17
N PRO A 155 -14.99 -3.52 -5.22
CA PRO A 155 -16.33 -3.11 -5.58
C PRO A 155 -16.75 -3.68 -6.93
N GLN A 156 -18.04 -3.99 -7.08
CA GLN A 156 -18.55 -4.56 -8.33
C GLN A 156 -18.30 -3.60 -9.50
N GLY A 157 -17.62 -4.09 -10.54
CA GLY A 157 -17.31 -3.30 -11.74
C GLY A 157 -16.06 -2.44 -11.64
N HIS A 158 -15.40 -2.38 -10.48
CA HIS A 158 -14.20 -1.56 -10.25
C HIS A 158 -13.07 -2.41 -9.64
N PRO A 159 -12.48 -3.34 -10.41
CA PRO A 159 -11.46 -4.27 -9.91
C PRO A 159 -10.15 -3.60 -9.44
N ASP A 160 -9.93 -2.36 -9.88
CA ASP A 160 -8.81 -1.49 -9.54
C ASP A 160 -8.94 -0.83 -8.15
N ILE A 161 -10.08 -1.01 -7.47
CA ILE A 161 -10.27 -0.60 -6.09
C ILE A 161 -10.11 -1.80 -5.16
N HIS A 162 -9.20 -1.67 -4.20
CA HIS A 162 -8.94 -2.65 -3.15
C HIS A 162 -9.71 -2.26 -1.88
N SER A 163 -10.72 -3.04 -1.53
CA SER A 163 -11.49 -2.87 -0.29
C SER A 163 -10.85 -3.70 0.84
N VAL A 164 -10.23 -3.01 1.80
CA VAL A 164 -9.52 -3.59 2.93
C VAL A 164 -10.46 -3.66 4.13
N LEU A 165 -11.04 -4.83 4.38
CA LEU A 165 -11.87 -5.09 5.55
C LEU A 165 -11.05 -5.76 6.66
N THR A 166 -11.15 -5.23 7.87
CA THR A 166 -10.47 -5.73 9.08
C THR A 166 -11.48 -5.79 10.23
N GLY A 167 -11.29 -6.71 11.17
CA GLY A 167 -12.19 -6.95 12.30
C GLY A 167 -13.31 -7.92 11.96
N ASP A 168 -14.47 -7.70 12.58
CA ASP A 168 -15.69 -8.53 12.52
C ASP A 168 -15.43 -10.00 12.90
N SER A 169 -14.56 -10.21 13.90
CA SER A 169 -14.17 -11.53 14.40
C SER A 169 -14.03 -11.52 15.93
N LYS A 170 -14.45 -12.62 16.56
CA LYS A 170 -14.25 -12.88 17.99
C LYS A 170 -12.91 -13.55 18.29
N GLU A 171 -12.12 -13.86 17.26
CA GLU A 171 -10.79 -14.43 17.42
C GLU A 171 -9.85 -13.40 18.06
N ASP A 172 -9.10 -13.82 19.08
CA ASP A 172 -7.97 -13.04 19.58
C ASP A 172 -6.80 -13.11 18.59
N PRO A 173 -6.44 -12.00 17.93
CA PRO A 173 -5.42 -12.00 16.90
C PRO A 173 -3.99 -12.17 17.46
N PHE A 174 -3.82 -12.17 18.79
CA PHE A 174 -2.54 -12.33 19.47
C PHE A 174 -2.34 -13.72 20.08
N GLN A 175 -3.27 -14.67 19.86
CA GLN A 175 -3.18 -16.02 20.40
C GLN A 175 -1.86 -16.75 20.06
N THR A 176 -1.27 -16.45 18.89
CA THR A 176 -0.03 -17.10 18.41
C THR A 176 1.11 -16.12 18.13
N ARG A 177 0.90 -14.80 18.36
CA ARG A 177 1.85 -13.75 17.97
C ARG A 177 1.86 -12.63 19.00
N ASN A 178 3.05 -12.13 19.32
CA ASN A 178 3.23 -10.99 20.23
C ASN A 178 2.90 -9.64 19.57
N ARG A 179 2.95 -9.57 18.23
CA ARG A 179 2.65 -8.37 17.44
C ARG A 179 2.28 -8.74 16.01
N LEU A 180 1.58 -7.82 15.35
CA LEU A 180 1.15 -7.96 13.95
C LEU A 180 1.69 -6.85 13.03
N VAL A 181 2.58 -6.00 13.56
CA VAL A 181 3.25 -4.95 12.78
C VAL A 181 4.06 -5.60 11.65
N GLY A 182 3.83 -5.14 10.43
CA GLY A 182 4.49 -5.60 9.22
C GLY A 182 4.64 -4.46 8.24
N PHE A 183 5.77 -3.74 8.32
CA PHE A 183 6.07 -2.67 7.38
C PHE A 183 6.25 -3.22 5.97
N HIS A 184 5.52 -2.64 5.02
CA HIS A 184 5.58 -2.97 3.60
C HIS A 184 5.45 -1.73 2.72
N SER A 185 6.09 -1.78 1.55
CA SER A 185 5.70 -0.97 0.40
C SER A 185 4.74 -1.84 -0.42
N ASP A 186 3.55 -1.31 -0.73
CA ASP A 186 2.48 -2.04 -1.38
C ASP A 186 2.99 -2.71 -2.65
N VAL A 187 2.72 -4.02 -2.75
CA VAL A 187 3.00 -4.86 -3.93
C VAL A 187 4.38 -4.63 -4.55
N SER A 188 5.40 -4.39 -3.70
CA SER A 188 6.79 -4.18 -4.16
C SER A 188 7.39 -5.34 -4.96
N TYR A 189 6.71 -6.49 -5.02
CA TYR A 189 7.04 -7.62 -5.88
C TYR A 189 6.59 -7.47 -7.32
N GLU A 190 5.73 -6.50 -7.65
CA GLU A 190 5.30 -6.24 -9.03
C GLU A 190 6.45 -5.62 -9.84
N LEU A 191 6.40 -5.79 -11.16
CA LEU A 191 7.40 -5.23 -12.07
C LEU A 191 7.36 -3.68 -12.07
N ASN A 192 6.15 -3.13 -12.15
CA ASN A 192 5.84 -1.72 -11.90
C ASN A 192 4.99 -1.61 -10.62
N PRO A 193 5.60 -1.46 -9.42
CA PRO A 193 4.88 -1.32 -8.16
C PRO A 193 4.00 -0.06 -8.12
N THR A 194 3.14 0.05 -7.10
CA THR A 194 2.31 1.24 -6.90
C THR A 194 3.14 2.44 -6.46
N GLY A 195 2.79 3.64 -6.97
CA GLY A 195 3.35 4.93 -6.58
C GLY A 195 2.41 5.71 -5.68
N VAL A 196 1.62 6.62 -6.26
CA VAL A 196 0.64 7.39 -5.49
C VAL A 196 -0.54 6.49 -5.12
N SER A 197 -0.71 6.27 -3.83
CA SER A 197 -1.76 5.44 -3.24
C SER A 197 -2.70 6.27 -2.37
N PHE A 198 -3.99 5.98 -2.49
CA PHE A 198 -5.07 6.61 -1.73
C PHE A 198 -5.65 5.59 -0.76
N LEU A 199 -5.85 6.00 0.49
CA LEU A 199 -6.57 5.24 1.51
C LEU A 199 -7.66 6.14 2.10
N ALA A 200 -8.91 5.70 2.00
CA ALA A 200 -10.05 6.42 2.55
C ALA A 200 -10.79 5.51 3.54
N VAL A 201 -10.88 5.95 4.79
CA VAL A 201 -11.60 5.20 5.82
C VAL A 201 -13.10 5.42 5.67
N THR A 202 -13.88 4.34 5.73
CA THR A 202 -15.35 4.42 5.64
C THR A 202 -16.03 4.27 6.99
N ASN A 203 -15.40 3.58 7.93
CA ASN A 203 -15.87 3.44 9.29
C ASN A 203 -14.68 3.22 10.23
N ILE A 204 -14.85 3.63 11.48
CA ILE A 204 -13.83 3.57 12.51
C ILE A 204 -14.38 2.72 13.66
N PRO A 205 -13.56 1.82 14.25
CA PRO A 205 -13.96 1.09 15.45
C PRO A 205 -14.43 2.02 16.56
N LYS A 206 -15.47 1.63 17.31
CA LYS A 206 -16.12 2.49 18.32
C LYS A 206 -15.19 2.83 19.48
N THR A 207 -14.28 1.91 19.78
CA THR A 207 -13.27 2.05 20.84
C THR A 207 -12.06 2.88 20.42
N GLY A 208 -12.01 3.36 19.17
CA GLY A 208 -10.83 3.97 18.57
C GLY A 208 -9.82 2.93 18.09
N GLY A 209 -8.62 3.38 17.71
CA GLY A 209 -7.57 2.51 17.16
C GLY A 209 -7.74 2.21 15.66
N GLY A 210 -7.01 1.22 15.17
CA GLY A 210 -6.95 0.90 13.75
C GLY A 210 -6.08 1.88 12.95
N ASP A 211 -5.11 2.52 13.60
CA ASP A 211 -4.26 3.52 12.95
C ASP A 211 -3.39 2.91 11.85
N THR A 212 -2.82 3.77 11.02
CA THR A 212 -1.77 3.36 10.08
C THR A 212 -0.46 4.03 10.45
N VAL A 213 0.60 3.24 10.61
CA VAL A 213 1.95 3.76 10.85
C VAL A 213 2.72 3.75 9.54
N PHE A 214 3.45 4.84 9.27
CA PHE A 214 4.30 5.01 8.10
C PHE A 214 5.74 5.25 8.54
N ALA A 215 6.71 4.73 7.79
CA ALA A 215 8.13 4.99 7.94
C ALA A 215 8.68 5.72 6.72
N ASP A 216 9.51 6.73 6.95
CA ASP A 216 10.25 7.44 5.91
C ASP A 216 11.47 6.61 5.49
N ASN A 217 11.40 5.97 4.32
CA ASN A 217 12.48 5.13 3.84
C ASN A 217 13.62 5.93 3.16
N ILE A 218 13.41 7.23 2.88
CA ILE A 218 14.49 8.15 2.50
C ILE A 218 15.33 8.44 3.75
N GLU A 219 14.68 8.81 4.86
CA GLU A 219 15.37 9.08 6.11
C GLU A 219 16.03 7.82 6.69
N ALA A 220 15.39 6.66 6.56
CA ALA A 220 16.00 5.38 6.91
C ALA A 220 17.33 5.18 6.16
N TYR A 221 17.39 5.48 4.86
CA TYR A 221 18.63 5.42 4.09
C TYR A 221 19.67 6.46 4.55
N ASN A 222 19.25 7.71 4.74
CA ASN A 222 20.13 8.82 5.11
C ASN A 222 20.82 8.62 6.46
N ARG A 223 20.22 7.85 7.37
CA ARG A 223 20.77 7.55 8.71
C ARG A 223 21.79 6.42 8.72
N LEU A 224 21.87 5.63 7.65
CA LEU A 224 22.95 4.65 7.49
C LEU A 224 24.28 5.39 7.34
N SER A 225 25.35 4.83 7.91
CA SER A 225 26.69 5.39 7.72
C SER A 225 27.04 5.46 6.23
N PRO A 226 27.89 6.41 5.78
CA PRO A 226 28.32 6.49 4.38
C PRO A 226 28.88 5.16 3.85
N LYS A 227 29.57 4.39 4.69
CA LYS A 227 30.10 3.06 4.34
C LYS A 227 29.00 2.03 4.08
N PHE A 228 27.90 2.09 4.83
CA PHE A 228 26.73 1.24 4.55
C PHE A 228 25.99 1.72 3.30
N GLN A 229 25.84 3.04 3.13
CA GLN A 229 25.22 3.60 1.93
C GLN A 229 25.95 3.14 0.67
N GLU A 230 27.29 3.24 0.62
CA GLU A 230 28.14 2.75 -0.47
C GLU A 230 27.94 1.25 -0.71
N LYS A 231 28.01 0.43 0.34
CA LYS A 231 27.87 -1.04 0.24
C LYS A 231 26.52 -1.50 -0.30
N LEU A 232 25.44 -0.73 -0.05
CA LEU A 232 24.09 -1.12 -0.44
C LEU A 232 23.71 -0.63 -1.84
N GLN A 233 24.47 0.29 -2.44
CA GLN A 233 24.10 0.92 -3.72
C GLN A 233 23.89 -0.12 -4.82
N ASP A 234 24.80 -1.09 -4.95
CA ASP A 234 24.76 -2.09 -6.03
C ASP A 234 24.05 -3.39 -5.64
N LEU A 235 23.43 -3.46 -4.46
CA LEU A 235 22.71 -4.65 -4.04
C LEU A 235 21.28 -4.64 -4.54
N TYR A 236 20.79 -5.82 -4.89
CA TYR A 236 19.42 -6.05 -5.31
C TYR A 236 18.75 -7.05 -4.36
N ALA A 237 17.43 -6.98 -4.22
CA ALA A 237 16.66 -7.88 -3.40
C ALA A 237 15.53 -8.51 -4.21
N VAL A 238 15.20 -9.76 -3.87
CA VAL A 238 14.04 -10.46 -4.42
C VAL A 238 12.80 -10.08 -3.60
N HIS A 239 11.80 -9.56 -4.29
CA HIS A 239 10.48 -9.26 -3.74
C HIS A 239 9.48 -10.27 -4.30
N SER A 240 8.71 -10.92 -3.42
CA SER A 240 7.85 -12.05 -3.79
C SER A 240 6.40 -11.92 -3.33
N GLY A 241 5.48 -12.10 -4.26
CA GLY A 241 4.04 -12.19 -4.01
C GLY A 241 3.57 -13.58 -3.57
N VAL A 242 4.44 -14.60 -3.59
CA VAL A 242 4.07 -16.01 -3.35
C VAL A 242 3.44 -16.21 -1.98
N GLU A 243 4.04 -15.65 -0.92
CA GLU A 243 3.48 -15.77 0.44
C GLU A 243 2.08 -15.15 0.54
N GLN A 244 1.84 -14.00 -0.09
CA GLN A 244 0.53 -13.36 -0.10
C GLN A 244 -0.52 -14.22 -0.84
N ALA A 245 -0.14 -14.80 -1.97
CA ALA A 245 -1.01 -15.66 -2.75
C ALA A 245 -1.30 -16.99 -2.03
N ASN A 246 -0.29 -17.62 -1.43
CA ASN A 246 -0.43 -18.82 -0.61
C ASN A 246 -1.34 -18.55 0.59
N HIS A 247 -1.16 -17.41 1.26
CA HIS A 247 -1.99 -16.99 2.39
C HIS A 247 -3.46 -16.85 1.99
N ALA A 248 -3.73 -16.19 0.87
CA ALA A 248 -5.09 -16.05 0.34
C ALA A 248 -5.70 -17.40 -0.02
N ALA A 249 -4.94 -18.29 -0.67
CA ALA A 249 -5.39 -19.63 -1.05
C ALA A 249 -5.75 -20.50 0.17
N VAL A 250 -4.89 -20.55 1.18
CA VAL A 250 -5.10 -21.34 2.41
C VAL A 250 -6.36 -20.90 3.16
N LYS A 251 -6.69 -19.61 3.12
CA LYS A 251 -7.91 -19.07 3.73
C LYS A 251 -9.16 -19.21 2.86
N GLY A 252 -9.08 -19.87 1.71
CA GLY A 252 -10.21 -19.98 0.76
C GLY A 252 -10.60 -18.66 0.10
N GLY A 253 -9.68 -17.68 0.09
CA GLY A 253 -9.83 -16.41 -0.60
C GLY A 253 -9.69 -16.53 -2.12
N VAL A 254 -9.47 -15.40 -2.79
CA VAL A 254 -9.23 -15.37 -4.24
C VAL A 254 -7.76 -15.17 -4.54
N VAL A 255 -7.30 -15.79 -5.63
CA VAL A 255 -6.04 -15.44 -6.28
C VAL A 255 -6.35 -15.21 -7.75
N LYS A 256 -6.40 -13.93 -8.13
CA LYS A 256 -6.82 -13.45 -9.44
C LYS A 256 -5.66 -13.32 -10.41
N ARG A 257 -4.42 -13.28 -9.94
CA ARG A 257 -3.20 -13.25 -10.76
C ARG A 257 -2.20 -14.24 -10.18
N HIS A 258 -1.48 -14.95 -11.05
CA HIS A 258 -0.37 -15.80 -10.62
C HIS A 258 0.67 -14.94 -9.87
N PRO A 259 1.17 -15.35 -8.69
CA PRO A 259 2.18 -14.56 -7.99
C PRO A 259 3.46 -14.45 -8.83
N VAL A 260 4.12 -13.31 -8.69
CA VAL A 260 5.39 -13.03 -9.36
C VAL A 260 6.47 -12.74 -8.33
N GLU A 261 7.72 -12.89 -8.75
CA GLU A 261 8.88 -12.38 -8.05
C GLU A 261 9.66 -11.46 -8.97
N ASN A 262 10.11 -10.34 -8.42
CA ASN A 262 10.92 -9.37 -9.13
C ASN A 262 12.15 -9.00 -8.31
N VAL A 263 13.24 -8.74 -9.02
CA VAL A 263 14.49 -8.27 -8.43
C VAL A 263 14.54 -6.75 -8.53
N HIS A 264 14.57 -6.09 -7.38
CA HIS A 264 14.60 -4.63 -7.27
C HIS A 264 15.85 -4.16 -6.51
N PRO A 265 16.36 -2.94 -6.74
CA PRO A 265 17.49 -2.41 -5.98
C PRO A 265 17.16 -2.33 -4.48
N VAL A 266 18.10 -2.71 -3.61
CA VAL A 266 18.01 -2.46 -2.17
C VAL A 266 17.99 -0.96 -1.89
N VAL A 267 18.70 -0.18 -2.70
CA VAL A 267 18.63 1.29 -2.71
C VAL A 267 18.12 1.74 -4.07
N ARG A 268 16.83 2.10 -4.13
CA ARG A 268 16.24 2.66 -5.35
C ARG A 268 16.44 4.18 -5.42
N THR A 269 16.33 4.71 -6.63
CA THR A 269 16.20 6.15 -6.91
C THR A 269 14.80 6.46 -7.43
N THR A 270 14.15 7.48 -6.87
CA THR A 270 12.88 8.00 -7.41
C THR A 270 13.13 8.84 -8.66
N PRO A 271 12.13 9.05 -9.54
CA PRO A 271 12.28 9.96 -10.69
C PRO A 271 12.75 11.37 -10.31
N SER A 272 12.43 11.84 -9.10
CA SER A 272 12.89 13.10 -8.50
C SER A 272 14.31 13.06 -7.92
N GLY A 273 14.99 11.91 -7.94
CA GLY A 273 16.39 11.74 -7.55
C GLY A 273 16.62 11.34 -6.08
N GLN A 274 15.58 11.10 -5.29
CA GLN A 274 15.74 10.69 -3.89
C GLN A 274 16.22 9.22 -3.82
N LYS A 275 17.19 8.93 -2.96
CA LYS A 275 17.62 7.57 -2.64
C LYS A 275 16.76 7.01 -1.50
N VAL A 276 16.26 5.79 -1.66
CA VAL A 276 15.32 5.16 -0.74
C VAL A 276 15.79 3.75 -0.40
N LEU A 277 15.77 3.40 0.89
CA LEU A 277 15.95 2.01 1.33
C LEU A 277 14.69 1.20 0.96
N TYR A 278 14.81 0.32 -0.04
CA TYR A 278 13.68 -0.38 -0.67
C TYR A 278 13.62 -1.86 -0.31
N VAL A 279 13.65 -2.14 1.00
CA VAL A 279 13.40 -3.47 1.54
C VAL A 279 12.25 -3.41 2.53
N ASN A 280 11.49 -4.48 2.66
CA ASN A 280 10.38 -4.52 3.59
C ASN A 280 10.02 -5.93 4.05
N THR A 281 9.37 -6.03 5.21
CA THR A 281 9.07 -7.32 5.85
C THR A 281 8.00 -8.09 5.09
N GLY A 282 7.08 -7.39 4.42
CA GLY A 282 5.97 -8.04 3.71
C GLY A 282 6.42 -8.87 2.50
N PHE A 283 7.36 -8.34 1.71
CA PHE A 283 7.63 -8.89 0.38
C PHE A 283 9.09 -9.22 0.09
N THR A 284 10.06 -8.62 0.80
CA THR A 284 11.49 -8.92 0.54
C THR A 284 11.86 -10.28 1.13
N ARG A 285 12.46 -11.17 0.32
CA ARG A 285 12.84 -12.54 0.73
C ARG A 285 14.32 -12.70 0.98
N ARG A 286 15.15 -12.16 0.09
CA ARG A 286 16.60 -12.28 0.15
C ARG A 286 17.27 -11.16 -0.64
N ILE A 287 18.52 -10.90 -0.33
CA ILE A 287 19.40 -10.06 -1.14
C ILE A 287 20.03 -10.98 -2.21
N ALA A 288 19.92 -10.58 -3.47
CA ALA A 288 20.48 -11.31 -4.60
C ALA A 288 22.01 -11.36 -4.52
N ASP A 289 22.58 -12.44 -5.07
CA ASP A 289 24.03 -12.66 -5.20
C ASP A 289 24.84 -12.72 -3.89
N LEU A 290 24.18 -12.71 -2.73
CA LEU A 290 24.77 -13.00 -1.43
C LEU A 290 24.51 -14.46 -1.03
N LYS A 291 25.39 -15.02 -0.18
CA LYS A 291 25.13 -16.31 0.45
C LYS A 291 23.94 -16.21 1.40
N THR A 292 23.33 -17.34 1.73
CA THR A 292 22.13 -17.41 2.58
C THR A 292 22.32 -16.66 3.90
N GLU A 293 23.37 -16.96 4.66
CA GLU A 293 23.61 -16.33 5.96
C GLU A 293 23.89 -14.83 5.81
N GLU A 294 24.68 -14.44 4.81
CA GLU A 294 25.00 -13.03 4.52
C GLU A 294 23.74 -12.23 4.21
N SER A 295 22.88 -12.77 3.32
CA SER A 295 21.58 -12.19 2.98
C SER A 295 20.67 -12.10 4.20
N GLU A 296 20.54 -13.18 4.97
CA GLU A 296 19.68 -13.22 6.17
C GLU A 296 20.09 -12.17 7.21
N TYR A 297 21.38 -12.11 7.55
CA TYR A 297 21.87 -11.15 8.55
C TYR A 297 21.76 -9.70 8.07
N LEU A 298 22.12 -9.43 6.81
CA LEU A 298 22.04 -8.08 6.26
C LEU A 298 20.59 -7.62 6.10
N LEU A 299 19.72 -8.46 5.52
CA LEU A 299 18.30 -8.13 5.38
C LEU A 299 17.66 -7.92 6.75
N LYS A 300 17.93 -8.79 7.73
CA LYS A 300 17.44 -8.62 9.09
C LYS A 300 17.86 -7.28 9.70
N PHE A 301 19.12 -6.88 9.56
CA PHE A 301 19.60 -5.59 10.03
C PHE A 301 18.81 -4.42 9.41
N LEU A 302 18.59 -4.45 8.09
CA LEU A 302 17.87 -3.38 7.39
C LEU A 302 16.37 -3.34 7.78
N LEU A 303 15.74 -4.50 7.95
CA LEU A 303 14.35 -4.58 8.39
C LEU A 303 14.19 -4.11 9.84
N ASP A 304 15.11 -4.49 10.74
CA ASP A 304 15.10 -4.02 12.13
C ASP A 304 15.33 -2.51 12.22
N HIS A 305 16.19 -1.95 11.37
CA HIS A 305 16.42 -0.50 11.28
C HIS A 305 15.13 0.26 10.98
N VAL A 306 14.36 -0.18 9.98
CA VAL A 306 13.04 0.43 9.66
C VAL A 306 12.05 0.21 10.78
N ASN A 307 11.93 -1.02 11.31
CA ASN A 307 10.95 -1.38 12.34
C ASN A 307 11.14 -0.58 13.64
N ASN A 308 12.39 -0.37 14.07
CA ASN A 308 12.72 0.32 15.31
C ASN A 308 12.85 1.85 15.15
N GLY A 309 12.75 2.34 13.91
CA GLY A 309 12.92 3.74 13.53
C GLY A 309 11.79 4.69 13.90
N HIS A 310 11.28 4.63 15.13
CA HIS A 310 10.14 5.44 15.58
C HIS A 310 10.34 6.96 15.39
N ASP A 311 11.59 7.41 15.35
CA ASP A 311 12.02 8.79 15.16
C ASP A 311 12.12 9.22 13.68
N PHE A 312 11.77 8.35 12.74
CA PHE A 312 11.46 8.68 11.34
C PHE A 312 10.13 8.04 10.89
N GLN A 313 9.25 7.74 11.85
CA GLN A 313 7.91 7.23 11.61
C GLN A 313 6.85 8.27 12.01
N ILE A 314 5.68 8.16 11.39
CA ILE A 314 4.46 8.84 11.84
C ILE A 314 3.34 7.84 12.05
N ARG A 315 2.40 8.18 12.91
CA ARG A 315 1.15 7.42 13.11
C ARG A 315 -0.01 8.29 12.70
N VAL A 316 -0.78 7.84 11.71
CA VAL A 316 -1.96 8.55 11.22
C VAL A 316 -3.19 8.00 11.94
N ASN A 317 -3.80 8.84 12.77
CA ASN A 317 -5.09 8.53 13.39
C ASN A 317 -6.24 8.81 12.42
N TRP A 318 -7.09 7.80 12.23
CA TRP A 318 -8.25 7.91 11.34
C TRP A 318 -9.36 8.74 11.98
N GLN A 319 -10.01 9.55 11.15
CA GLN A 319 -11.22 10.31 11.48
C GLN A 319 -12.22 10.17 10.32
N PRO A 320 -13.53 10.30 10.54
CA PRO A 320 -14.50 10.29 9.44
C PRO A 320 -14.12 11.32 8.37
N GLY A 321 -14.28 10.96 7.09
CA GLY A 321 -13.88 11.82 5.96
C GLY A 321 -12.37 11.98 5.77
N THR A 322 -11.53 11.18 6.44
CA THR A 322 -10.08 11.22 6.20
C THR A 322 -9.71 10.45 4.94
N VAL A 323 -8.95 11.10 4.06
CA VAL A 323 -8.25 10.48 2.94
C VAL A 323 -6.74 10.66 3.16
N VAL A 324 -6.02 9.55 3.22
CA VAL A 324 -4.56 9.53 3.26
C VAL A 324 -4.04 9.26 1.86
N ILE A 325 -3.17 10.12 1.37
CA ILE A 325 -2.46 9.95 0.10
C ILE A 325 -0.99 9.78 0.43
N PHE A 326 -0.33 8.78 -0.12
CA PHE A 326 1.09 8.58 0.14
C PHE A 326 1.84 8.16 -1.12
N ASP A 327 3.12 8.51 -1.17
CA ASP A 327 4.04 8.05 -2.21
C ASP A 327 4.69 6.73 -1.74
N ASN A 328 4.12 5.63 -2.20
CA ASN A 328 4.53 4.26 -1.87
C ASN A 328 5.95 3.91 -2.35
N ARG A 329 6.58 4.77 -3.18
CA ARG A 329 7.97 4.63 -3.60
C ARG A 329 8.95 5.01 -2.51
N ILE A 330 8.54 5.88 -1.57
CA ILE A 330 9.42 6.47 -0.55
C ILE A 330 9.03 6.12 0.89
N VAL A 331 7.84 5.56 1.10
CA VAL A 331 7.39 5.10 2.43
C VAL A 331 7.16 3.60 2.48
N SER A 332 7.30 3.04 3.67
CA SER A 332 6.66 1.77 4.03
C SER A 332 5.61 2.01 5.11
N HIS A 333 4.63 1.13 5.23
CA HIS A 333 3.56 1.30 6.20
C HIS A 333 3.09 -0.03 6.80
N SER A 334 2.42 0.06 7.94
CA SER A 334 1.80 -1.07 8.62
C SER A 334 0.39 -0.69 9.06
N ALA A 335 -0.57 -1.56 8.78
CA ALA A 335 -1.86 -1.52 9.46
C ALA A 335 -1.65 -1.90 10.93
N ILE A 336 -2.30 -1.19 11.84
CA ILE A 336 -2.30 -1.50 13.28
C ILE A 336 -3.63 -2.14 13.65
N LEU A 337 -3.59 -3.31 14.26
CA LEU A 337 -4.75 -4.01 14.80
C LEU A 337 -4.74 -3.87 16.33
N ASP A 338 -5.20 -2.72 16.83
CA ASP A 338 -5.22 -2.37 18.26
C ASP A 338 -6.61 -1.91 18.74
N PHE A 339 -7.66 -2.37 18.06
CA PHE A 339 -9.06 -2.13 18.40
C PHE A 339 -9.78 -3.45 18.71
N ASP A 340 -10.95 -3.36 19.36
CA ASP A 340 -11.80 -4.52 19.61
C ASP A 340 -12.22 -5.17 18.27
N THR A 341 -11.72 -6.38 17.98
CA THR A 341 -11.93 -7.04 16.69
C THR A 341 -13.37 -7.47 16.44
N THR A 342 -14.28 -7.34 17.41
CA THR A 342 -15.73 -7.49 17.19
C THR A 342 -16.34 -6.30 16.45
N ASP A 343 -15.69 -5.14 16.48
CA ASP A 343 -15.92 -4.04 15.54
C ASP A 343 -15.29 -4.36 14.18
N SER A 344 -15.66 -3.57 13.17
CA SER A 344 -15.09 -3.68 11.82
C SER A 344 -14.45 -2.37 11.41
N ARG A 345 -13.57 -2.44 10.44
CA ARG A 345 -12.97 -1.28 9.77
C ARG A 345 -12.80 -1.60 8.29
N LEU A 346 -13.37 -0.76 7.45
CA LEU A 346 -13.21 -0.81 6.01
C LEU A 346 -12.41 0.42 5.56
N ILE A 347 -11.34 0.17 4.82
CA ILE A 347 -10.59 1.19 4.08
C ILE A 347 -10.72 0.89 2.60
N ILE A 348 -11.02 1.93 1.83
CA ILE A 348 -10.98 1.87 0.38
C ILE A 348 -9.60 2.32 -0.08
N ARG A 349 -8.91 1.45 -0.82
CA ARG A 349 -7.61 1.75 -1.42
C ARG A 349 -7.72 1.79 -2.94
N ALA A 350 -7.24 2.85 -3.55
CA ALA A 350 -7.01 2.93 -4.99
C ALA A 350 -5.57 3.43 -5.21
N ALA A 351 -4.88 2.84 -6.17
CA ALA A 351 -3.46 3.13 -6.39
C ALA A 351 -3.11 3.11 -7.87
N ALA A 352 -2.26 4.05 -8.28
CA ALA A 352 -1.64 4.06 -9.60
C ALA A 352 -0.30 3.32 -9.55
N ARG A 353 0.01 2.53 -10.58
CA ARG A 353 1.33 1.95 -10.81
C ARG A 353 2.31 3.05 -11.24
N ALA A 354 3.55 2.92 -10.78
CA ALA A 354 4.63 3.84 -11.03
C ALA A 354 5.72 3.20 -11.90
N GLU A 355 6.88 3.85 -11.96
CA GLU A 355 8.05 3.31 -12.63
C GLU A 355 8.53 2.01 -11.98
N ARG A 356 9.16 1.15 -12.78
CA ARG A 356 9.98 0.06 -12.26
C ARG A 356 11.09 0.68 -11.39
N PRO A 357 11.32 0.20 -10.15
CA PRO A 357 12.39 0.70 -9.28
C PRO A 357 13.76 0.56 -9.94
N VAL A 358 14.52 1.66 -10.03
CA VAL A 358 15.87 1.66 -10.62
C VAL A 358 16.90 2.15 -9.62
N HIS A 359 18.14 1.68 -9.76
CA HIS A 359 19.25 2.19 -8.97
C HIS A 359 19.73 3.54 -9.53
N ASP A 360 19.83 3.63 -10.85
CA ASP A 360 20.31 4.79 -11.61
C ASP A 360 19.19 5.32 -12.51
N LEU A 361 19.02 6.65 -12.54
CA LEU A 361 18.00 7.31 -13.36
C LEU A 361 18.20 7.08 -14.85
N LYS A 362 19.42 6.78 -15.31
CA LYS A 362 19.66 6.43 -16.71
C LYS A 362 18.91 5.17 -17.15
N ASP A 363 18.49 4.34 -16.20
CA ASP A 363 17.76 3.09 -16.44
C ASP A 363 16.25 3.22 -16.25
N LEU A 364 15.77 4.43 -15.91
CA LEU A 364 14.35 4.73 -15.82
C LEU A 364 13.65 4.44 -17.14
N ASN A 365 12.49 3.80 -17.08
CA ASN A 365 11.68 3.40 -18.23
C ASN A 365 12.40 2.47 -19.24
N LYS A 366 13.48 1.80 -18.84
CA LYS A 366 14.01 0.68 -19.63
C LYS A 366 13.28 -0.61 -19.26
N PRO A 367 12.77 -1.37 -20.25
CA PRO A 367 12.31 -2.72 -20.00
C PRO A 367 13.51 -3.55 -19.54
N ASP A 368 13.32 -4.31 -18.48
CA ASP A 368 14.28 -5.28 -18.00
C ASP A 368 13.55 -6.61 -17.87
N GLU A 369 14.19 -7.70 -18.30
CA GLU A 369 13.63 -9.06 -18.27
C GLU A 369 13.72 -9.63 -16.84
N ASN A 370 13.19 -8.91 -15.86
CA ASN A 370 13.02 -9.45 -14.53
C ASN A 370 11.69 -10.19 -14.46
N LEU A 371 11.68 -11.42 -14.95
CA LEU A 371 10.72 -12.43 -14.53
C LEU A 371 11.50 -13.66 -14.09
N VAL A 372 12.14 -13.57 -12.93
CA VAL A 372 12.78 -14.73 -12.31
C VAL A 372 11.81 -15.33 -11.32
N TYR A 373 10.83 -16.09 -11.82
CA TYR A 373 10.24 -17.16 -11.02
C TYR A 373 9.70 -18.31 -11.88
N GLU A 374 10.50 -19.37 -11.97
CA GLU A 374 10.06 -20.74 -12.24
C GLU A 374 10.27 -21.58 -10.97
N GLY A 375 9.58 -21.27 -9.86
CA GLY A 375 9.76 -21.98 -8.60
C GLY A 375 8.53 -22.81 -8.16
N PRO A 376 8.74 -23.93 -7.44
CA PRO A 376 7.68 -24.86 -7.00
C PRO A 376 6.89 -24.42 -5.75
N GLU A 377 7.12 -23.22 -5.21
CA GLU A 377 6.61 -22.78 -3.89
C GLU A 377 5.21 -22.15 -3.90
N TYR A 378 4.67 -21.79 -5.07
CA TYR A 378 3.27 -21.40 -5.15
C TYR A 378 2.39 -22.65 -5.05
N ILE A 379 1.57 -22.72 -4.00
CA ILE A 379 0.79 -23.91 -3.69
C ILE A 379 -0.54 -23.98 -4.47
N GLY A 380 -0.85 -22.98 -5.31
CA GLY A 380 -2.20 -22.78 -5.86
C GLY A 380 -2.46 -23.45 -7.21
N GLY A 381 -3.21 -24.57 -7.17
CA GLY A 381 -3.67 -25.37 -8.30
C GLY A 381 -3.96 -26.85 -7.94
N ARG A 382 -3.71 -27.28 -6.70
CA ARG A 382 -4.07 -28.60 -6.15
C ARG A 382 -5.30 -28.55 -5.27
#